data_AF-A0A9D1UVH0-F1
#
_entry.id   AF-A0A9D1UVH0-F1
#
_cell.length_a   1.000
_cell.length_b   1.000
_cell.length_c   1.000
_cell.angle_alpha   90.00
_cell.angle_beta   90.00
_cell.angle_gamma   90.00
#
_symmetry.space_group_name_H-M   'P 1'
#
loop_
_entity.id
_entity.type
_entity.pdbx_description
1 polymer ?
#
loop_
_entity_poly.entity_id
_entity_poly.type
_entity_poly.pdbx_seq_one_letter_code
_entity_poly.pdbx_strand_id
1 'polypeptide(L)'
;MSLSSITVSETKGIAKENTLSLGNIEYLDTTRLNGGKAKLVSGKKDVDFRDIIVLWDGSNAGKIYYGFSGILGSTLKVFKLKDDINSEYVFYYLKSKQNLILHKFRTPNIPHVSKDFSQRFNLPIPDKEKQNLIANILHLNELQINLINKKLRS
;
A
#
# COMPACT_ATOMS: atom_id res chain seq x y z
N MET A 1 -7.69 7.29 16.37
CA MET A 1 -8.12 8.02 15.16
C MET A 1 -8.38 6.98 14.07
N SER A 2 -9.41 7.14 13.23
CA SER A 2 -9.70 6.17 12.16
C SER A 2 -8.79 6.42 10.94
N LEU A 3 -8.52 5.41 10.13
CA LEU A 3 -7.78 5.58 8.88
C LEU A 3 -8.47 6.61 7.95
N SER A 4 -9.81 6.61 7.90
CA SER A 4 -10.57 7.58 7.09
C SER A 4 -10.30 9.02 7.54
N SER A 5 -10.18 9.28 8.84
CA SER A 5 -9.99 10.65 9.37
C SER A 5 -8.61 11.26 9.08
N ILE A 6 -7.61 10.45 8.72
CA ILE A 6 -6.27 10.87 8.30
C ILE A 6 -6.06 10.80 6.79
N THR A 7 -7.08 10.36 6.05
CA THR A 7 -7.03 10.17 4.59
C THR A 7 -7.69 11.35 3.89
N VAL A 8 -7.02 11.92 2.90
CA VAL A 8 -7.54 12.97 2.02
C VAL A 8 -8.40 12.37 0.92
N SER A 9 -7.97 11.26 0.32
CA SER A 9 -8.73 10.58 -0.73
C SER A 9 -8.44 9.09 -0.78
N GLU A 10 -9.45 8.35 -1.24
CA GLU A 10 -9.40 6.90 -1.45
C GLU A 10 -9.81 6.60 -2.89
N THR A 11 -8.92 5.99 -3.68
CA THR A 11 -9.20 5.69 -5.09
C THR A 11 -9.00 4.21 -5.37
N LYS A 12 -10.00 3.55 -5.95
CA LYS A 12 -9.84 2.19 -6.46
C LYS A 12 -9.25 2.26 -7.86
N GLY A 13 -8.25 1.42 -8.14
CA GLY A 13 -7.72 1.29 -9.49
C GLY A 13 -8.81 0.84 -10.46
N ILE A 14 -8.74 1.32 -11.69
CA ILE A 14 -9.65 0.93 -12.78
C ILE A 14 -8.90 0.36 -13.98
N ALA A 15 -7.57 0.52 -14.00
CA ALA A 15 -6.75 0.09 -15.11
C ALA A 15 -6.69 -1.44 -15.20
N LYS A 16 -6.86 -1.94 -16.43
CA LYS A 16 -6.58 -3.33 -16.78
C LYS A 16 -5.43 -3.34 -17.77
N GLU A 17 -4.43 -4.17 -17.51
CA GLU A 17 -3.19 -4.21 -18.30
C GLU A 17 -3.43 -4.23 -19.82
N ASN A 18 -4.33 -5.10 -20.29
CA ASN A 18 -4.63 -5.29 -21.71
C ASN A 18 -5.37 -4.12 -22.39
N THR A 19 -5.77 -3.10 -21.61
CA THR A 19 -6.45 -1.90 -22.13
C THR A 19 -5.51 -0.72 -22.33
N LEU A 20 -4.25 -0.84 -21.91
CA LEU A 20 -3.28 0.24 -21.94
C LEU A 20 -2.25 0.04 -23.04
N SER A 21 -1.96 1.11 -23.78
CA SER A 21 -0.84 1.16 -24.72
C SER A 21 0.50 1.28 -24.02
N LEU A 22 1.57 0.88 -24.72
CA LEU A 22 2.96 1.06 -24.27
C LEU A 22 3.26 2.53 -23.97
N GLY A 23 4.04 2.78 -22.93
CA GLY A 23 4.45 4.12 -22.53
C GLY A 23 5.63 4.10 -21.57
N ASN A 24 5.67 5.05 -20.64
CA ASN A 24 6.81 5.28 -19.74
C ASN A 24 6.43 5.32 -18.24
N ILE A 25 5.17 5.05 -17.88
CA ILE A 25 4.72 5.01 -16.49
C ILE A 25 4.55 3.56 -16.05
N GLU A 26 5.00 3.22 -14.84
CA GLU A 26 4.81 1.87 -14.31
C GLU A 26 3.33 1.54 -14.10
N TYR A 27 2.90 0.37 -14.58
CA TYR A 27 1.65 -0.24 -14.20
C TYR A 27 1.84 -1.04 -12.90
N LEU A 28 1.00 -0.73 -11.90
CA LEU A 28 1.06 -1.34 -10.58
C LEU A 28 0.03 -2.45 -10.49
N ASP A 29 0.49 -3.70 -10.49
CA ASP A 29 -0.26 -4.89 -10.14
C ASP A 29 0.47 -5.67 -9.02
N THR A 30 -0.13 -6.77 -8.55
CA THR A 30 0.52 -7.59 -7.52
C THR A 30 1.84 -8.19 -7.99
N THR A 31 2.03 -8.45 -9.29
CA THR A 31 3.30 -8.94 -9.82
C THR A 31 4.40 -7.92 -9.58
N ARG A 32 4.18 -6.68 -10.02
CA ARG A 32 5.13 -5.57 -9.87
C ARG A 32 5.38 -5.25 -8.40
N LEU A 33 4.32 -5.12 -7.60
CA LEU A 33 4.42 -4.77 -6.18
C LEU A 33 5.11 -5.85 -5.33
N ASN A 34 5.22 -7.09 -5.82
CA ASN A 34 5.98 -8.17 -5.19
C ASN A 34 7.39 -8.37 -5.76
N GLY A 35 7.92 -7.40 -6.51
CA GLY A 35 9.29 -7.43 -7.05
C GLY A 35 9.40 -7.99 -8.47
N GLY A 36 8.28 -8.22 -9.16
CA GLY A 36 8.27 -8.56 -10.57
C GLY A 36 8.71 -7.41 -11.47
N LYS A 37 8.96 -7.73 -12.75
CA LYS A 37 9.40 -6.76 -13.76
C LYS A 37 8.36 -5.65 -13.97
N ALA A 38 8.83 -4.41 -14.07
CA ALA A 38 7.98 -3.27 -14.39
C ALA A 38 7.42 -3.38 -15.82
N LYS A 39 6.12 -3.13 -15.94
CA LYS A 39 5.41 -2.95 -17.22
C LYS A 39 5.18 -1.46 -17.39
N LEU A 40 5.57 -0.91 -18.54
CA LEU A 40 5.45 0.52 -18.82
C LEU A 40 4.31 0.79 -19.78
N VAL A 41 3.43 1.69 -19.37
CA VAL A 41 2.17 2.01 -20.03
C VAL A 41 2.01 3.52 -20.17
N SER A 42 1.21 3.94 -21.13
CA SER A 42 0.80 5.34 -21.30
C SER A 42 -0.42 5.63 -20.43
N GLY A 43 -0.48 6.82 -19.82
CA GLY A 43 -1.65 7.27 -19.09
C GLY A 43 -1.31 8.34 -18.07
N LYS A 44 -2.19 8.53 -17.09
CA LYS A 44 -1.96 9.41 -15.95
C LYS A 44 -1.69 8.56 -14.72
N LYS A 45 -0.72 9.00 -13.93
CA LYS A 45 -0.38 8.39 -12.66
C LYS A 45 -1.51 8.55 -11.63
N ASP A 46 -1.83 7.46 -10.94
CA ASP A 46 -2.83 7.44 -9.85
C ASP A 46 -2.17 7.57 -8.47
N VAL A 47 -0.96 7.01 -8.33
CA VAL A 47 -0.28 6.79 -7.06
C VAL A 47 1.09 7.44 -7.03
N ASP A 48 1.44 8.06 -5.90
CA ASP A 48 2.76 8.60 -5.58
C ASP A 48 3.48 7.78 -4.50
N PHE A 49 4.81 7.95 -4.37
CA PHE A 49 5.64 7.15 -3.46
C PHE A 49 5.22 7.17 -1.98
N ARG A 50 4.52 8.24 -1.54
CA ARG A 50 4.01 8.42 -0.18
C ARG A 50 2.63 7.79 0.03
N ASP A 51 1.98 7.34 -1.04
CA ASP A 51 0.64 6.79 -0.94
C ASP A 51 0.69 5.33 -0.47
N ILE A 52 -0.34 4.94 0.29
CA ILE A 52 -0.49 3.57 0.78
C ILE A 52 -1.38 2.80 -0.18
N ILE A 53 -0.90 1.66 -0.66
CA ILE A 53 -1.65 0.79 -1.56
C ILE A 53 -2.10 -0.44 -0.79
N VAL A 54 -3.37 -0.82 -0.95
CA VAL A 54 -3.94 -2.04 -0.39
C VAL A 54 -4.42 -2.93 -1.53
N LEU A 55 -4.07 -4.22 -1.47
CA LEU A 55 -4.71 -5.21 -2.32
C LEU A 55 -6.17 -5.32 -1.90
N TRP A 56 -7.05 -4.78 -2.73
CA TRP A 56 -8.45 -4.58 -2.42
C TRP A 56 -9.29 -5.80 -2.81
N ASP A 57 -8.95 -6.42 -3.94
CA ASP A 57 -9.56 -7.62 -4.50
C ASP A 57 -8.52 -8.75 -4.69
N GLY A 58 -8.92 -10.00 -4.45
CA GLY A 58 -8.12 -11.20 -4.72
C GLY A 58 -7.84 -12.04 -3.48
N SER A 59 -7.34 -13.26 -3.66
CA SER A 59 -7.14 -14.24 -2.58
C SER A 59 -6.32 -13.70 -1.40
N ASN A 60 -5.43 -12.75 -1.68
CA ASN A 60 -4.57 -12.07 -0.72
C ASN A 60 -5.05 -10.64 -0.34
N ALA A 61 -6.31 -10.30 -0.61
CA ALA A 61 -6.91 -9.00 -0.29
C ALA A 61 -6.68 -8.63 1.18
N GLY A 62 -6.17 -7.44 1.44
CA GLY A 62 -5.69 -6.96 2.74
C GLY A 62 -4.17 -6.80 2.82
N LYS A 63 -3.42 -7.21 1.79
CA LYS A 63 -1.97 -6.96 1.70
C LYS A 63 -1.67 -5.48 1.50
N ILE A 64 -0.65 -4.97 2.21
CA ILE A 64 -0.28 -3.56 2.22
C ILE A 64 1.04 -3.33 1.47
N TYR A 65 1.10 -2.28 0.67
CA TYR A 65 2.27 -1.86 -0.10
C TYR A 65 2.51 -0.35 0.04
N TYR A 66 3.75 0.06 -0.18
CA TYR A 66 4.22 1.43 -0.03
C TYR A 66 5.47 1.68 -0.89
N GLY A 67 5.76 2.93 -1.24
CA GLY A 67 6.97 3.29 -1.99
C GLY A 67 6.89 3.02 -3.49
N PHE A 68 5.70 3.08 -4.08
CA PHE A 68 5.50 2.90 -5.53
C PHE A 68 4.82 4.13 -6.14
N SER A 69 5.08 4.35 -7.43
CA SER A 69 4.52 5.46 -8.18
C SER A 69 4.13 4.97 -9.57
N GLY A 70 2.86 5.12 -9.96
CA GLY A 70 2.38 4.53 -11.21
C GLY A 70 0.86 4.54 -11.40
N ILE A 71 0.41 3.84 -12.43
CA ILE A 71 -1.00 3.61 -12.74
C ILE A 71 -1.51 2.43 -11.92
N LEU A 72 -2.66 2.58 -11.27
CA LEU A 72 -3.17 1.61 -10.30
C LEU A 72 -4.04 0.54 -10.98
N GLY A 73 -3.62 -0.72 -10.88
CA GLY A 73 -4.39 -1.86 -11.37
C GLY A 73 -5.72 -2.05 -10.63
N SER A 74 -6.69 -2.67 -11.31
CA SER A 74 -8.09 -2.73 -10.86
C SER A 74 -8.35 -3.47 -9.54
N THR A 75 -7.39 -4.29 -9.10
CA THR A 75 -7.48 -5.06 -7.84
C THR A 75 -6.96 -4.29 -6.63
N LEU A 76 -6.42 -3.09 -6.84
CA LEU A 76 -5.76 -2.30 -5.81
C LEU A 76 -6.59 -1.07 -5.44
N LYS A 77 -6.39 -0.58 -4.22
CA LYS A 77 -6.94 0.69 -3.76
C LYS A 77 -5.83 1.50 -3.10
N VAL A 78 -5.80 2.80 -3.38
CA VAL A 78 -4.84 3.74 -2.82
C VAL A 78 -5.48 4.64 -1.78
N PHE A 79 -4.74 4.92 -0.71
CA PHE A 79 -5.07 5.84 0.37
C PHE A 79 -4.05 6.97 0.37
N LYS A 80 -4.50 8.19 0.04
CA LYS A 80 -3.67 9.41 0.09
C LYS A 80 -3.86 10.07 1.43
N LEU A 81 -2.81 10.12 2.24
CA LEU A 81 -2.88 10.67 3.58
C LEU A 81 -2.71 12.20 3.58
N LYS A 82 -3.12 12.83 4.67
CA LYS A 82 -2.84 14.25 4.91
C LYS A 82 -1.34 14.49 5.05
N ASP A 83 -0.88 15.67 4.64
CA ASP A 83 0.56 16.01 4.61
C ASP A 83 1.23 16.02 5.99
N ASP A 84 0.46 16.37 7.02
CA ASP A 84 0.89 16.39 8.42
C ASP A 84 1.08 14.97 8.99
N ILE A 85 0.63 13.91 8.31
CA ILE A 85 0.79 12.52 8.73
C ILE A 85 2.03 11.90 8.08
N ASN A 86 2.84 11.18 8.86
CA ASN A 86 3.93 10.39 8.28
C ASN A 86 3.34 9.10 7.67
N SER A 87 3.38 9.00 6.34
CA SER A 87 2.79 7.88 5.61
C SER A 87 3.54 6.56 5.79
N GLU A 88 4.84 6.62 6.00
CA GLU A 88 5.66 5.44 6.25
C GLU A 88 5.38 4.83 7.63
N TYR A 89 5.16 5.67 8.65
CA TYR A 89 4.66 5.22 9.95
C TYR A 89 3.32 4.47 9.82
N VAL A 90 2.36 5.07 9.10
CA VAL A 90 1.04 4.46 8.89
C VAL A 90 1.16 3.16 8.11
N PHE A 91 2.01 3.12 7.08
CA PHE A 91 2.34 1.90 6.35
C PHE A 91 2.84 0.80 7.29
N TYR A 92 3.84 1.08 8.13
CA TYR A 92 4.38 0.10 9.05
C TYR A 92 3.34 -0.38 10.07
N TYR A 93 2.51 0.54 10.58
CA TYR A 93 1.43 0.18 11.49
C TYR A 93 0.42 -0.77 10.82
N LEU A 94 -0.03 -0.44 9.61
CA LEU A 94 -0.94 -1.30 8.82
C LEU A 94 -0.30 -2.66 8.52
N LYS A 95 0.97 -2.67 8.10
CA LYS A 95 1.75 -3.90 7.84
C LYS A 95 1.82 -4.79 9.08
N SER A 96 2.02 -4.20 10.27
CA SER A 96 2.03 -4.94 11.55
C SER A 96 0.66 -5.55 11.90
N LYS A 97 -0.42 -5.01 11.35
CA LYS A 97 -1.81 -5.48 11.54
C LYS A 97 -2.34 -6.25 10.35
N GLN A 98 -1.52 -6.62 9.36
CA GLN A 98 -1.99 -7.26 8.14
C GLN A 98 -2.81 -8.53 8.41
N ASN A 99 -2.40 -9.37 9.36
CA ASN A 99 -3.20 -10.55 9.77
C ASN A 99 -4.59 -10.16 10.29
N LEU A 100 -4.69 -9.08 11.08
CA LEU A 100 -5.97 -8.55 11.54
C LEU A 100 -6.82 -8.07 10.34
N ILE A 101 -6.19 -7.40 9.37
CA ILE A 101 -6.85 -6.91 8.15
C ILE A 101 -7.40 -8.10 7.35
N LEU A 102 -6.60 -9.15 7.15
CA LEU A 102 -7.01 -10.37 6.47
C LEU A 102 -8.18 -11.06 7.17
N HIS A 103 -8.18 -11.16 8.50
CA HIS A 103 -9.20 -11.94 9.21
C HIS A 103 -10.48 -11.16 9.54
N LYS A 104 -10.38 -9.86 9.86
CA LYS A 104 -11.54 -9.06 10.33
C LYS A 104 -12.13 -8.12 9.29
N PHE A 105 -11.35 -7.77 8.28
CA PHE A 105 -11.74 -6.76 7.28
C PHE A 105 -11.89 -7.36 5.88
N ARG A 106 -12.02 -8.69 5.79
CA ARG A 106 -12.49 -9.36 4.57
C ARG A 106 -13.96 -9.71 4.71
N THR A 107 -14.69 -9.58 3.59
CA THR A 107 -16.06 -10.08 3.55
C THR A 107 -16.02 -11.62 3.63
N PRO A 108 -16.77 -12.28 4.53
CA PRO A 108 -16.76 -13.73 4.65
C PRO A 108 -16.99 -14.40 3.28
N ASN A 109 -16.15 -15.39 2.94
CA ASN A 109 -16.20 -16.13 1.67
C ASN A 109 -16.00 -15.29 0.39
N ILE A 110 -15.72 -13.98 0.51
CA ILE A 110 -15.44 -13.10 -0.64
C ILE A 110 -14.02 -12.55 -0.46
N PRO A 111 -13.12 -12.74 -1.45
CA PRO A 111 -11.73 -12.29 -1.36
C PRO A 111 -11.62 -10.77 -1.62
N HIS A 112 -12.27 -9.97 -0.78
CA HIS A 112 -12.35 -8.51 -0.90
C HIS A 112 -12.24 -7.83 0.46
N VAL A 113 -11.51 -6.71 0.52
CA VAL A 113 -11.47 -5.83 1.70
C VAL A 113 -12.80 -5.11 1.86
N SER A 114 -13.36 -5.13 3.07
CA SER A 114 -14.65 -4.49 3.35
C SER A 114 -14.63 -2.99 3.04
N LYS A 115 -15.74 -2.46 2.50
CA LYS A 115 -15.87 -1.05 2.11
C LYS A 115 -15.72 -0.08 3.29
N ASP A 116 -16.07 -0.53 4.50
CA ASP A 116 -15.97 0.22 5.76
C ASP A 116 -14.58 0.14 6.41
N PHE A 117 -13.58 -0.48 5.75
CA PHE A 117 -12.25 -0.70 6.30
C PHE A 117 -11.62 0.56 6.87
N SER A 118 -11.57 1.66 6.11
CA SER A 118 -10.93 2.89 6.58
C SER A 118 -11.68 3.56 7.73
N GLN A 119 -13.00 3.41 7.78
CA GLN A 119 -13.84 3.96 8.84
C GLN A 119 -13.65 3.18 10.15
N ARG A 120 -13.49 1.86 10.08
CA ARG A 120 -13.41 0.97 11.24
C ARG A 120 -11.98 0.67 11.70
N PHE A 121 -10.99 0.78 10.82
CA PHE A 121 -9.60 0.55 11.20
C PHE A 121 -9.07 1.76 11.97
N ASN A 122 -8.84 1.54 13.26
CA ASN A 122 -8.27 2.54 14.15
C ASN A 122 -6.77 2.34 14.32
N LEU A 123 -6.05 3.45 14.41
CA LEU A 123 -4.62 3.48 14.68
C LEU A 123 -4.27 4.62 15.64
N PRO A 124 -3.21 4.44 16.45
CA PRO A 124 -2.62 5.52 17.22
C PRO A 124 -1.94 6.49 16.25
N ILE A 125 -2.09 7.78 16.52
CA ILE A 125 -1.41 8.86 15.79
C ILE A 125 -0.69 9.69 16.86
N PRO A 126 0.56 9.34 17.20
CA PRO A 126 1.36 10.16 18.11
C PRO A 126 1.77 11.47 17.42
N ASP A 127 2.48 12.34 18.12
CA ASP A 127 3.07 13.54 17.52
C ASP A 127 4.01 13.20 16.33
N LYS A 128 4.23 14.18 15.46
CA LYS A 128 4.97 13.98 14.21
C LYS A 128 6.40 13.49 14.43
N GLU A 129 7.06 13.94 15.49
CA GLU A 129 8.42 13.52 15.84
C GLU A 129 8.47 12.03 16.16
N LYS A 130 7.55 11.53 17.00
CA LYS A 130 7.44 10.10 17.30
C LYS A 130 7.06 9.28 16.08
N GLN A 131 6.15 9.77 15.24
CA GLN A 131 5.83 9.08 13.98
C GLN A 131 7.09 8.92 13.12
N ASN A 132 7.87 9.99 12.94
CA ASN A 132 9.12 9.98 12.16
C ASN A 132 10.16 9.04 12.78
N LEU A 133 10.34 9.08 14.10
CA LEU A 133 11.29 8.20 14.80
C LEU A 133 10.95 6.72 14.59
N ILE A 134 9.68 6.35 14.77
CA ILE A 134 9.23 4.97 14.59
C ILE A 134 9.39 4.54 13.13
N ALA A 135 8.98 5.38 12.17
CA ALA A 135 9.14 5.11 10.75
C ALA A 135 10.61 4.85 10.38
N ASN A 136 11.52 5.72 10.84
CA ASN A 136 12.95 5.61 10.56
C ASN A 136 13.54 4.31 11.13
N ILE A 137 13.22 3.95 12.38
CA ILE A 137 13.72 2.71 13.00
C ILE A 137 13.26 1.49 12.18
N LEU A 138 11.98 1.43 11.83
CA LEU A 138 11.42 0.31 11.09
C LEU A 138 11.97 0.24 9.65
N HIS A 139 12.17 1.38 9.02
CA HIS A 139 12.81 1.48 7.70
C HIS A 139 14.24 0.94 7.71
N LEU A 140 15.06 1.41 8.63
CA LEU A 140 16.45 0.95 8.76
C LEU A 140 16.53 -0.56 9.02
N ASN A 141 15.64 -1.09 9.87
CA ASN A 141 15.55 -2.53 10.11
C ASN A 141 15.17 -3.31 8.84
N GLU A 142 14.21 -2.82 8.05
CA GLU A 142 13.82 -3.43 6.78
C GLU A 142 14.98 -3.43 5.76
N LEU A 143 15.72 -2.32 5.66
CA LEU A 143 16.92 -2.24 4.82
C LEU A 143 17.98 -3.27 5.25
N GLN A 144 18.25 -3.38 6.55
CA GLN A 144 19.23 -4.33 7.08
C GLN A 144 18.84 -5.79 6.78
N ILE A 145 17.57 -6.14 6.99
CA ILE A 145 17.03 -7.48 6.67
C ILE A 145 17.19 -7.77 5.17
N ASN A 146 16.85 -6.81 4.32
CA ASN A 146 16.97 -6.96 2.87
C ASN A 146 18.42 -7.13 2.40
N LEU A 147 19.36 -6.40 3.01
CA LEU A 147 20.79 -6.54 2.74
C LEU A 147 21.30 -7.94 3.13
N ILE A 148 20.91 -8.45 4.29
CA ILE A 148 21.27 -9.80 4.74
C ILE A 148 20.70 -10.86 3.78
N ASN A 149 19.41 -10.74 3.43
CA ASN A 149 18.76 -11.66 2.50
C ASN A 149 19.41 -11.67 1.11
N LYS A 150 19.91 -10.52 0.65
CA LYS A 150 20.66 -10.45 -0.62
C LYS A 150 21.98 -11.21 -0.54
N LYS A 151 22.72 -11.08 0.56
CA LYS A 151 23.98 -11.80 0.80
C LYS A 151 23.79 -13.31 0.94
N LEU A 152 22.66 -13.76 1.48
CA LEU A 152 22.35 -15.19 1.61
C LEU A 152 21.98 -15.86 0.26
N ARG A 153 21.69 -15.08 -0.77
CA ARG A 153 21.32 -15.55 -2.12
C ARG A 153 22.46 -15.45 -3.13
N SER A 154 23.57 -14.83 -2.76
CA SER A 154 24.81 -14.72 -3.54
C SER A 154 25.78 -15.81 -3.15
#